data_AF-A0A947YP54-F1
#
_entry.id   AF-A0A947YP54-F1
#
_cell.length_a   1.000
_cell.length_b   1.000
_cell.length_c   1.000
_cell.angle_alpha   90.00
_cell.angle_beta   90.00
_cell.angle_gamma   90.00
#
_symmetry.space_group_name_H-M   'P 1'
#
loop_
_entity.id
_entity.type
_entity.pdbx_description
1 polymer ?
#
loop_
_entity_poly.entity_id
_entity_poly.type
_entity_poly.pdbx_seq_one_letter_code
_entity_poly.pdbx_strand_id
1 'polypeptide(L)'
;MNKEMKEYSEREARRKIALEILKAEEDLVSKVWERLLPILGEIILSAIFRRILRKVSKIYPLFSEVTVTGKGLDFKGAIKDHLEEETAKEIKQGFSLIISEIILFLSQMTGNILVSEVKEVITRSKRLEAKDEQRED
;
A
#
# COMPACT_ATOMS: atom_id res chain seq x y z
N MET A 1 -20.63 -29.19 14.79
CA MET A 1 -19.96 -28.36 13.77
C MET A 1 -18.57 -28.92 13.56
N ASN A 2 -18.27 -29.43 12.35
CA ASN A 2 -17.04 -30.19 12.07
C ASN A 2 -15.79 -29.29 12.11
N LYS A 3 -14.64 -29.83 12.53
CA LYS A 3 -13.35 -29.12 12.61
C LYS A 3 -12.96 -28.44 11.27
N GLU A 4 -13.22 -29.13 10.16
CA GLU A 4 -12.97 -28.63 8.80
C GLU A 4 -13.83 -27.41 8.42
N MET A 5 -15.09 -27.35 8.88
CA MET A 5 -15.97 -26.20 8.64
C MET A 5 -15.51 -24.95 9.41
N LYS A 6 -14.91 -25.15 10.59
CA LYS A 6 -14.38 -24.06 11.41
C LYS A 6 -13.09 -23.50 10.81
N GLU A 7 -12.18 -24.37 10.38
CA GLU A 7 -10.92 -23.97 9.71
C GLU A 7 -11.18 -23.26 8.37
N TYR A 8 -12.19 -23.69 7.59
CA TYR A 8 -12.58 -23.02 6.36
C TYR A 8 -13.12 -21.59 6.63
N SER A 9 -14.02 -21.44 7.60
CA SER A 9 -14.60 -20.15 7.97
C SER A 9 -13.56 -19.15 8.51
N GLU A 10 -12.60 -19.63 9.31
CA GLU A 10 -11.51 -18.80 9.82
C GLU A 10 -10.56 -18.35 8.69
N ARG A 11 -10.23 -19.21 7.73
CA ARG A 11 -9.42 -18.85 6.56
C ARG A 11 -10.10 -17.80 5.69
N GLU A 12 -11.39 -17.95 5.45
CA GLU A 12 -12.17 -17.01 4.63
C GLU A 12 -12.26 -15.62 5.29
N ALA A 13 -12.47 -15.57 6.61
CA ALA A 13 -12.44 -14.33 7.38
C ALA A 13 -11.06 -13.62 7.30
N ARG A 14 -9.96 -14.36 7.45
CA ARG A 14 -8.60 -13.79 7.38
C ARG A 14 -8.25 -13.28 5.98
N ARG A 15 -8.66 -14.01 4.93
CA ARG A 15 -8.50 -13.56 3.54
C ARG A 15 -9.24 -12.24 3.28
N LYS A 16 -10.46 -12.12 3.81
CA LYS A 16 -11.25 -10.88 3.69
C LYS A 16 -10.53 -9.69 4.33
N ILE A 17 -10.01 -9.86 5.54
CA ILE A 17 -9.23 -8.82 6.24
C ILE A 17 -7.99 -8.41 5.43
N ALA A 18 -7.25 -9.38 4.89
CA ALA A 18 -6.07 -9.09 4.09
C ALA A 18 -6.40 -8.31 2.80
N LEU A 19 -7.53 -8.62 2.15
CA LEU A 19 -8.04 -7.88 0.99
C LEU A 19 -8.46 -6.45 1.34
N GLU A 20 -9.08 -6.24 2.49
CA GLU A 20 -9.46 -4.91 2.97
C GLU A 20 -8.22 -4.04 3.24
N ILE A 21 -7.23 -4.59 3.94
CA ILE A 21 -5.94 -3.92 4.17
C ILE A 21 -5.26 -3.60 2.84
N LEU A 22 -5.19 -4.55 1.91
CA LEU A 22 -4.57 -4.33 0.60
C LEU A 22 -5.25 -3.16 -0.14
N LYS A 23 -6.59 -3.12 -0.15
CA LYS A 23 -7.35 -2.04 -0.80
C LYS A 23 -7.09 -0.69 -0.17
N ALA A 24 -7.08 -0.61 1.18
CA ALA A 24 -6.83 0.63 1.89
C ALA A 24 -5.42 1.17 1.59
N GLU A 25 -4.42 0.29 1.59
CA GLU A 25 -3.04 0.67 1.32
C GLU A 25 -2.82 1.03 -0.17
N GLU A 26 -3.48 0.32 -1.10
CA GLU A 26 -3.48 0.65 -2.53
C GLU A 26 -4.08 2.04 -2.80
N ASP A 27 -5.19 2.37 -2.14
CA ASP A 27 -5.83 3.68 -2.22
C ASP A 27 -4.93 4.79 -1.66
N LEU A 28 -4.26 4.55 -0.51
CA LEU A 28 -3.29 5.49 0.05
C LEU A 28 -2.15 5.79 -0.93
N VAL A 29 -1.56 4.75 -1.54
CA VAL A 29 -0.49 4.93 -2.51
C VAL A 29 -0.99 5.68 -3.76
N SER A 30 -2.20 5.39 -4.21
CA SER A 30 -2.83 6.08 -5.34
C SER A 30 -3.00 7.57 -5.05
N LYS A 31 -3.47 7.95 -3.85
CA LYS A 31 -3.56 9.36 -3.43
C LYS A 31 -2.20 10.05 -3.38
N VAL A 32 -1.16 9.35 -2.91
CA VAL A 32 0.21 9.87 -2.93
C VAL A 32 0.70 10.08 -4.37
N TRP A 33 0.42 9.13 -5.25
CA TRP A 33 0.74 9.24 -6.67
C TRP A 33 0.07 10.45 -7.31
N GLU A 34 -1.25 10.60 -7.16
CA GLU A 34 -2.02 11.72 -7.69
C GLU A 34 -1.50 13.08 -7.20
N ARG A 35 -1.08 13.15 -5.92
CA ARG A 35 -0.51 14.38 -5.35
C ARG A 35 0.85 14.72 -5.96
N LEU A 36 1.69 13.72 -6.22
CA LEU A 36 3.05 13.91 -6.72
C LEU A 36 3.13 14.04 -8.23
N LEU A 37 2.19 13.46 -8.96
CA LEU A 37 2.14 13.48 -10.42
C LEU A 37 2.26 14.88 -11.04
N PRO A 38 1.51 15.91 -10.61
CA PRO A 38 1.65 17.27 -11.17
C PRO A 38 2.98 17.95 -10.83
N ILE A 39 3.71 17.47 -9.82
CA ILE A 39 4.97 18.06 -9.36
C ILE A 39 6.17 17.44 -10.08
N LEU A 40 6.18 16.11 -10.19
CA LEU A 40 7.32 15.36 -10.71
C LEU A 40 7.14 14.90 -12.16
N GLY A 41 5.89 14.84 -12.63
CA GLY A 41 5.56 14.23 -13.92
C GLY A 41 5.63 12.71 -13.90
N GLU A 42 4.91 12.07 -14.82
CA GLU A 42 4.73 10.61 -14.86
C GLU A 42 6.06 9.85 -15.02
N ILE A 43 6.98 10.35 -15.85
CA ILE A 43 8.26 9.67 -16.15
C ILE A 43 9.11 9.55 -14.88
N ILE A 44 9.30 10.66 -14.16
CA ILE A 44 10.12 10.68 -12.94
C ILE A 44 9.43 9.87 -11.84
N LEU A 45 8.13 10.08 -11.64
CA LEU A 45 7.37 9.38 -10.62
C LEU A 45 7.38 7.85 -10.83
N SER A 46 7.19 7.41 -12.07
CA SER A 46 7.28 5.99 -12.44
C SER A 46 8.66 5.39 -12.12
N ALA A 47 9.73 6.12 -12.44
CA ALA A 47 11.09 5.66 -12.17
C ALA A 47 11.36 5.50 -10.66
N ILE A 48 10.86 6.44 -9.86
CA ILE A 48 10.95 6.42 -8.40
C ILE A 48 10.23 5.20 -7.84
N PHE A 49 8.96 5.02 -8.18
CA PHE A 49 8.16 3.91 -7.70
C PHE A 49 8.76 2.55 -8.11
N ARG A 50 9.27 2.41 -9.34
CA ARG A 50 9.96 1.19 -9.78
C ARG A 50 11.21 0.91 -8.94
N ARG A 51 11.99 1.94 -8.61
CA ARG A 51 13.17 1.80 -7.75
C ARG A 51 12.78 1.37 -6.34
N ILE A 52 11.74 1.97 -5.77
CA ILE A 52 11.24 1.65 -4.43
C ILE A 52 10.71 0.21 -4.40
N LEU A 53 9.90 -0.20 -5.37
CA LEU A 53 9.38 -1.57 -5.46
C LEU A 53 10.50 -2.60 -5.54
N ARG A 54 11.55 -2.37 -6.34
CA ARG A 54 12.72 -3.27 -6.38
C ARG A 54 13.43 -3.40 -5.03
N LYS A 55 13.36 -2.39 -4.17
CA LYS A 55 13.94 -2.43 -2.82
C LYS A 55 13.01 -3.19 -1.87
N VAL A 56 11.72 -2.89 -1.91
CA VAL A 56 10.70 -3.51 -1.07
C VAL A 56 10.56 -5.00 -1.38
N SER A 57 10.57 -5.39 -2.66
CA SER A 57 10.43 -6.79 -3.09
C SER A 57 11.56 -7.71 -2.63
N LYS A 58 12.72 -7.15 -2.23
CA LYS A 58 13.82 -7.93 -1.63
C LYS A 58 13.53 -8.32 -0.18
N ILE A 59 12.69 -7.55 0.50
CA ILE A 59 12.33 -7.75 1.91
C ILE A 59 10.99 -8.49 2.00
N TYR A 60 10.03 -8.08 1.16
CA TYR A 60 8.69 -8.64 1.08
C TYR A 60 8.45 -9.17 -0.34
N PRO A 61 8.72 -10.46 -0.61
CA PRO A 61 8.65 -11.04 -1.96
C PRO A 61 7.29 -10.85 -2.66
N LEU A 62 6.19 -10.73 -1.91
CA LEU A 62 4.86 -10.46 -2.47
C LEU A 62 4.82 -9.20 -3.35
N PHE A 63 5.67 -8.21 -3.08
CA PHE A 63 5.74 -6.97 -3.86
C PHE A 63 6.46 -7.11 -5.20
N SER A 64 7.05 -8.27 -5.50
CA SER A 64 7.68 -8.55 -6.80
C SER A 64 6.68 -8.62 -7.95
N GLU A 65 5.42 -8.95 -7.65
CA GLU A 65 4.31 -9.03 -8.61
C GLU A 65 3.62 -7.66 -8.84
N VAL A 66 4.01 -6.62 -8.10
CA VAL A 66 3.43 -5.28 -8.18
C VAL A 66 4.03 -4.53 -9.35
N THR A 67 3.18 -3.92 -10.16
CA THR A 67 3.61 -3.17 -11.34
C THR A 67 3.32 -1.68 -11.19
N VAL A 68 4.16 -0.84 -11.79
CA VAL A 68 3.93 0.61 -11.84
C VAL A 68 3.24 0.94 -13.16
N THR A 69 2.08 1.59 -13.06
CA THR A 69 1.25 2.04 -14.18
C THR A 69 1.15 3.57 -14.17
N GLY A 70 0.56 4.17 -15.20
CA GLY A 70 0.30 5.63 -15.23
C GLY A 70 -0.65 6.12 -14.13
N LYS A 71 -1.30 5.21 -13.39
CA LYS A 71 -2.20 5.50 -12.27
C LYS A 71 -1.59 5.21 -10.90
N GLY A 72 -0.31 4.81 -10.84
CA GLY A 72 0.35 4.44 -9.59
C GLY A 72 0.75 2.98 -9.56
N LEU A 73 0.43 2.29 -8.47
CA LEU A 73 0.75 0.87 -8.32
C LEU A 73 -0.47 0.02 -8.68
N ASP A 74 -0.25 -0.99 -9.51
CA ASP A 74 -1.24 -2.03 -9.82
C ASP A 74 -0.79 -3.34 -9.16
N PHE A 75 -1.57 -3.73 -8.15
CA PHE A 75 -1.47 -5.00 -7.46
C PHE A 75 -2.33 -6.01 -8.24
N LYS A 76 -1.75 -6.61 -9.28
CA LYS A 76 -2.43 -7.63 -10.09
C LYS A 76 -2.99 -8.75 -9.21
N GLY A 77 -3.97 -9.48 -9.74
CA GLY A 77 -4.66 -10.60 -9.10
C GLY A 77 -3.74 -11.64 -8.44
N ALA A 78 -2.48 -11.77 -8.89
CA ALA A 78 -1.47 -12.62 -8.27
C ALA A 78 -1.35 -12.42 -6.74
N ILE A 79 -1.36 -11.18 -6.22
CA ILE A 79 -1.33 -10.99 -4.77
C ILE A 79 -2.66 -11.44 -4.14
N LYS A 80 -3.79 -11.11 -4.76
CA LYS A 80 -5.14 -11.47 -4.28
C LYS A 80 -5.37 -12.99 -4.25
N ASP A 81 -4.65 -13.73 -5.07
CA ASP A 81 -4.70 -15.19 -5.16
C ASP A 81 -3.77 -15.89 -4.16
N HIS A 82 -2.72 -15.21 -3.67
CA HIS A 82 -1.73 -15.72 -2.71
C HIS A 82 -1.88 -15.13 -1.29
N LEU A 83 -3.03 -14.52 -0.98
CA LEU A 83 -3.36 -14.02 0.37
C LEU A 83 -3.60 -15.20 1.33
N GLU A 84 -2.52 -15.78 1.84
CA GLU A 84 -2.56 -16.71 2.96
C GLU A 84 -2.48 -15.98 4.32
N GLU A 85 -2.54 -16.73 5.41
CA GLU A 85 -2.76 -16.27 6.79
C GLU A 85 -1.74 -15.23 7.30
N GLU A 86 -0.50 -15.23 6.78
CA GLU A 86 0.57 -14.33 7.20
C GLU A 86 0.65 -13.03 6.37
N THR A 87 -0.12 -12.94 5.28
CA THR A 87 0.06 -11.92 4.25
C THR A 87 -0.41 -10.52 4.67
N ALA A 88 -1.39 -10.40 5.57
CA ALA A 88 -1.92 -9.09 5.98
C ALA A 88 -0.87 -8.19 6.67
N LYS A 89 -0.04 -8.79 7.53
CA LYS A 89 1.03 -8.07 8.23
C LYS A 89 2.13 -7.66 7.26
N GLU A 90 2.52 -8.56 6.36
CA GLU A 90 3.54 -8.28 5.34
C GLU A 90 3.08 -7.20 4.36
N ILE A 91 1.81 -7.19 3.97
CA ILE A 91 1.20 -6.12 3.16
C ILE A 91 1.39 -4.78 3.88
N LYS A 92 0.88 -4.67 5.11
CA LYS A 92 0.95 -3.43 5.88
C LYS A 92 2.39 -2.93 6.07
N GLN A 93 3.31 -3.86 6.35
CA GLN A 93 4.72 -3.52 6.54
C GLN A 93 5.40 -3.11 5.22
N GLY A 94 5.12 -3.81 4.12
CA GLY A 94 5.68 -3.48 2.81
C GLY A 94 5.17 -2.15 2.28
N PHE A 95 3.89 -1.84 2.45
CA PHE A 95 3.33 -0.52 2.12
C PHE A 95 3.89 0.60 3.00
N SER A 96 4.00 0.37 4.31
CA SER A 96 4.67 1.31 5.20
C SER A 96 6.11 1.61 4.76
N LEU A 97 6.82 0.60 4.27
CA LEU A 97 8.16 0.77 3.70
C LEU A 97 8.11 1.56 2.39
N ILE A 98 7.18 1.28 1.47
CA ILE A 98 6.99 2.08 0.24
C ILE A 98 6.83 3.57 0.58
N ILE A 99 5.90 3.89 1.50
CA ILE A 99 5.64 5.27 1.92
C ILE A 99 6.88 5.91 2.56
N SER A 100 7.59 5.16 3.40
CA SER A 100 8.82 5.65 4.04
C SER A 100 9.90 5.97 3.02
N GLU A 101 10.07 5.13 1.99
CA GLU A 101 11.02 5.36 0.91
C GLU A 101 10.62 6.55 0.02
N ILE A 102 9.32 6.77 -0.20
CA ILE A 102 8.83 7.96 -0.91
C ILE A 102 9.19 9.22 -0.13
N ILE A 103 8.90 9.25 1.18
CA ILE A 103 9.23 10.40 2.05
C ILE A 103 10.73 10.66 2.03
N LEU A 104 11.55 9.62 2.21
CA LEU A 104 13.00 9.74 2.19
C LEU A 104 13.51 10.29 0.86
N PHE A 105 12.98 9.80 -0.25
CA PHE A 105 13.35 10.27 -1.58
C PHE A 105 13.00 11.74 -1.79
N LEU A 106 11.79 12.16 -1.40
CA LEU A 106 11.36 13.56 -1.47
C LEU A 106 12.21 14.46 -0.57
N SER A 107 12.49 14.01 0.66
CA SER A 107 13.42 14.68 1.57
C SER A 107 14.77 14.96 0.92
N GLN A 108 15.36 13.94 0.28
CA GLN A 108 16.66 14.02 -0.38
C GLN A 108 16.64 14.93 -1.60
N MET A 109 15.58 14.90 -2.41
CA MET A 109 15.49 15.71 -3.62
C MET A 109 15.18 17.18 -3.35
N THR A 110 14.30 17.46 -2.39
CA THR A 110 13.70 18.80 -2.26
C THR A 110 14.07 19.49 -0.97
N GLY A 111 15.07 19.00 -0.23
CA GLY A 111 15.42 19.56 1.07
C GLY A 111 14.25 19.56 2.06
N ASN A 112 13.40 18.53 2.00
CA ASN A 112 12.15 18.36 2.75
C ASN A 112 10.92 19.21 2.34
N ILE A 113 11.00 20.06 1.30
CA ILE A 113 9.86 20.90 0.89
C ILE A 113 8.62 20.07 0.52
N LEU A 114 8.76 18.98 -0.25
CA LEU A 114 7.62 18.14 -0.65
C LEU A 114 7.15 17.15 0.44
N VAL A 115 7.85 17.08 1.57
CA VAL A 115 7.53 16.13 2.64
C VAL A 115 6.27 16.54 3.38
N SER A 116 6.05 17.84 3.59
CA SER A 116 4.83 18.35 4.24
C SER A 116 3.58 18.01 3.43
N GLU A 117 3.66 18.16 2.10
CA GLU A 117 2.57 17.85 1.17
C GLU A 117 2.14 16.39 1.25
N VAL A 118 3.10 15.46 1.28
CA VAL A 118 2.81 14.02 1.38
C VAL A 118 2.34 13.64 2.79
N LYS A 119 2.93 14.22 3.84
CA LYS A 119 2.51 13.97 5.22
C LYS A 119 1.04 14.35 5.45
N GLU A 120 0.57 15.43 4.84
CA GLU A 120 -0.82 15.84 4.94
C GLU A 120 -1.76 14.80 4.32
N VAL A 121 -1.42 14.26 3.14
CA VAL A 121 -2.19 13.20 2.47
C VAL A 121 -2.27 11.93 3.33
N ILE A 122 -1.12 11.50 3.89
CA ILE A 122 -1.06 10.31 4.75
C ILE A 122 -1.91 10.51 6.01
N THR A 123 -1.80 11.67 6.65
CA THR A 123 -2.52 11.97 7.89
C THR A 123 -4.03 12.04 7.66
N ARG A 124 -4.46 12.64 6.54
CA ARG A 124 -5.89 12.69 6.18
C ARG A 124 -6.45 11.32 5.88
N SER A 125 -5.72 10.49 5.14
CA SER A 125 -6.19 9.13 4.78
C SER A 125 -6.38 8.26 6.02
N LYS A 126 -5.42 8.26 6.96
CA LYS A 126 -5.52 7.54 8.24
C LYS A 126 -6.66 8.03 9.14
N ARG A 127 -7.03 9.31 9.06
CA ARG A 127 -8.17 9.87 9.81
C ARG A 127 -9.52 9.48 9.23
N LEU A 128 -9.59 9.17 7.93
CA LEU A 128 -10.82 8.70 7.31
C LEU A 128 -11.10 7.25 7.71
N GLU A 129 -10.08 6.40 7.71
CA GLU A 129 -10.16 5.02 8.23
C GLU A 129 -10.67 4.99 9.69
N ALA A 130 -10.11 5.83 10.57
CA ALA A 130 -10.51 5.91 11.97
C ALA A 130 -11.92 6.49 12.22
N LYS A 131 -12.51 7.18 11.23
CA LYS A 131 -13.88 7.74 11.33
C LYS A 131 -14.93 6.79 10.78
N ASP A 132 -14.59 5.97 9.80
CA ASP A 132 -15.48 4.95 9.27
C ASP A 132 -15.65 3.80 10.27
N GLU A 133 -14.59 3.45 11.03
CA GLU A 133 -14.68 2.52 12.18
C GLU A 133 -15.62 3.00 13.31
N GLN A 134 -15.88 4.31 13.43
CA GLN A 134 -16.76 4.88 14.47
C GLN A 134 -18.22 5.08 14.01
N ARG A 135 -18.54 4.76 12.76
CA ARG A 135 -19.90 4.91 12.19
C ARG A 135 -20.63 3.57 12.01
N GLU A 136 -19.95 2.46 12.24
CA GLU A 136 -20.53 1.11 12.17
C GLU A 136 -20.97 0.53 13.55
N ASP A 137 -20.78 1.31 14.63
CA ASP A 137 -21.33 1.05 15.98
C ASP A 137 -22.58 1.91 16.26
#